data_AF-A0A5C4RL90-F1
#
_entry.id   AF-A0A5C4RL90-F1
#
_cell.length_a   1.000
_cell.length_b   1.000
_cell.length_c   1.000
_cell.angle_alpha   90.00
_cell.angle_beta   90.00
_cell.angle_gamma   90.00
#
_symmetry.space_group_name_H-M   'P 1'
#
loop_
_entity.id
_entity.type
_entity.pdbx_description
1 polymer ?
#
loop_
_entity_poly.entity_id
_entity_poly.type
_entity_poly.pdbx_seq_one_letter_code
_entity_poly.pdbx_strand_id
1 'polypeptide(L)'
;MVKLRHCQLSPQAELALQQHAAHEQNLSALNKGMLWQDAVYYTIFMLPYTQALELVLTFISCVYERNLMQGQRSLLQQVRRWRIDGGDPLRHELFEQAQTVGFDNPISCLALSVFWSEGSMTTADLEAVYPQPWQSLATLADTLCLILHLYGEQPEQQMQYVEQFFQLAYSQLRQLPPSQDQGRKNYLYHEATLSGEQ
;
A
#
# COMPACT_ATOMS: atom_id res chain seq x y z
N MET A 1 -23.82 1.41 5.64
CA MET A 1 -22.77 1.40 4.59
C MET A 1 -21.51 1.93 5.22
N VAL A 2 -20.42 1.18 5.15
CA VAL A 2 -19.14 1.64 5.68
C VAL A 2 -18.64 2.76 4.78
N LYS A 3 -18.26 3.92 5.35
CA LYS A 3 -17.56 4.98 4.61
C LYS A 3 -16.12 5.02 5.08
N LEU A 4 -15.20 5.03 4.13
CA LEU A 4 -13.76 5.09 4.40
C LEU A 4 -13.26 6.54 4.39
N ARG A 5 -12.34 6.88 5.29
CA ARG A 5 -11.83 8.27 5.44
C ARG A 5 -10.81 8.64 4.37
N HIS A 6 -9.91 7.72 4.08
CA HIS A 6 -8.65 8.01 3.38
C HIS A 6 -8.33 7.04 2.24
N CYS A 7 -9.09 5.96 2.15
CA CYS A 7 -8.98 4.92 1.13
C CYS A 7 -10.28 4.93 0.33
N GLN A 8 -10.19 5.05 -0.99
CA GLN A 8 -11.37 4.91 -1.85
C GLN A 8 -11.41 3.47 -2.33
N LEU A 9 -12.38 2.72 -1.80
CA LEU A 9 -12.71 1.40 -2.31
C LEU A 9 -13.94 1.49 -3.21
N SER A 10 -14.14 0.47 -4.04
CA SER A 10 -15.36 0.33 -4.82
C SER A 10 -16.59 0.26 -3.89
N PRO A 11 -17.77 0.74 -4.34
CA PRO A 11 -19.01 0.59 -3.57
C PRO A 11 -19.31 -0.87 -3.19
N GLN A 12 -18.93 -1.83 -4.04
CA GLN A 12 -19.07 -3.26 -3.79
C GLN A 12 -18.19 -3.70 -2.61
N ALA A 13 -16.95 -3.22 -2.54
CA ALA A 13 -16.06 -3.49 -1.42
C ALA A 13 -16.54 -2.84 -0.11
N GLU A 14 -17.04 -1.59 -0.17
CA GLU A 14 -17.62 -0.92 1.01
C GLU A 14 -18.83 -1.67 1.59
N LEU A 15 -19.61 -2.36 0.75
CA LEU A 15 -20.71 -3.22 1.17
C LEU A 15 -20.24 -4.56 1.74
N ALA A 16 -19.12 -5.09 1.24
CA ALA A 16 -18.55 -6.36 1.68
C ALA A 16 -17.82 -6.23 3.02
N LEU A 17 -17.21 -5.08 3.30
CA LEU A 17 -16.40 -4.85 4.49
C LEU A 17 -17.24 -4.63 5.76
N GLN A 18 -16.75 -5.18 6.86
CA GLN A 18 -17.30 -5.01 8.20
C GLN A 18 -16.23 -4.43 9.14
N GLN A 19 -16.53 -3.27 9.73
CA GLN A 19 -15.57 -2.49 10.54
C GLN A 19 -14.94 -3.28 11.70
N HIS A 20 -15.74 -4.10 12.38
CA HIS A 20 -15.31 -4.87 13.57
C HIS A 20 -15.00 -6.33 13.28
N ALA A 21 -15.10 -6.77 12.02
CA ALA A 21 -14.75 -8.13 11.65
C ALA A 21 -13.24 -8.37 11.75
N ALA A 22 -12.87 -9.65 11.86
CA ALA A 22 -11.48 -10.07 11.74
C ALA A 22 -10.99 -9.81 10.31
N HIS A 23 -9.70 -9.51 10.12
CA HIS A 23 -9.15 -9.21 8.79
C HIS A 23 -9.40 -10.34 7.79
N GLU A 24 -9.33 -11.58 8.25
CA GLU A 24 -9.57 -12.79 7.46
C GLU A 24 -10.97 -12.83 6.87
N GLN A 25 -11.96 -12.35 7.62
CA GLN A 25 -13.35 -12.30 7.18
C GLN A 25 -13.51 -11.25 6.09
N ASN A 26 -12.94 -10.06 6.28
CA ASN A 26 -12.96 -8.99 5.30
C ASN A 26 -12.20 -9.36 4.01
N LEU A 27 -11.00 -9.92 4.12
CA LEU A 27 -10.24 -10.41 2.98
C LEU A 27 -10.96 -11.54 2.24
N SER A 28 -11.57 -12.48 2.98
CA SER A 28 -12.38 -13.54 2.37
C SER A 28 -13.60 -12.99 1.62
N ALA A 29 -14.26 -11.97 2.17
CA ALA A 29 -15.39 -11.30 1.52
C ALA A 29 -14.97 -10.60 0.22
N LEU A 30 -13.87 -9.85 0.23
CA LEU A 30 -13.32 -9.21 -0.96
C LEU A 30 -12.88 -10.23 -2.02
N ASN A 31 -12.24 -11.33 -1.60
CA ASN A 31 -11.83 -12.40 -2.52
C ASN A 31 -13.03 -13.09 -3.16
N LYS A 32 -14.09 -13.38 -2.40
CA LYS A 32 -15.35 -13.95 -2.95
C LYS A 32 -16.03 -13.02 -3.96
N GLY A 33 -15.90 -11.71 -3.77
CA GLY A 33 -16.39 -10.70 -4.71
C GLY A 33 -15.48 -10.50 -5.93
N MET A 34 -14.34 -11.19 -6.03
CA MET A 34 -13.28 -10.94 -7.03
C MET A 34 -12.75 -9.50 -7.01
N LEU A 35 -12.83 -8.84 -5.84
CA LEU A 35 -12.46 -7.44 -5.61
C LEU A 35 -10.98 -7.34 -5.18
N TRP A 36 -10.08 -7.84 -6.01
CA TRP A 36 -8.66 -7.98 -5.63
C TRP A 36 -7.95 -6.64 -5.45
N GLN A 37 -8.29 -5.62 -6.26
CA GLN A 37 -7.74 -4.26 -6.11
C GLN A 37 -8.14 -3.68 -4.75
N ASP A 38 -9.42 -3.80 -4.41
CA ASP A 38 -9.93 -3.34 -3.13
C ASP A 38 -9.27 -4.09 -1.96
N ALA A 39 -8.93 -5.36 -2.15
CA ALA A 39 -8.21 -6.13 -1.15
C ALA A 39 -6.75 -5.71 -0.98
N VAL A 40 -6.06 -5.30 -2.05
CA VAL A 40 -4.74 -4.69 -1.99
C VAL A 40 -4.81 -3.41 -1.16
N TYR A 41 -5.73 -2.52 -1.52
CA TYR A 41 -5.95 -1.26 -0.83
C TYR A 41 -6.32 -1.48 0.65
N TYR A 42 -7.29 -2.35 0.94
CA TYR A 42 -7.67 -2.70 2.31
C TYR A 42 -6.46 -3.18 3.12
N THR A 43 -5.70 -4.13 2.59
CA THR A 43 -4.51 -4.68 3.27
C THR A 43 -3.49 -3.59 3.60
N ILE A 44 -3.11 -2.77 2.60
CA ILE A 44 -2.10 -1.72 2.79
C ILE A 44 -2.59 -0.68 3.82
N PHE A 45 -3.87 -0.32 3.77
CA PHE A 45 -4.45 0.59 4.76
C PHE A 45 -4.67 -0.06 6.14
N MET A 46 -4.64 -1.38 6.27
CA MET A 46 -4.70 -2.05 7.57
C MET A 46 -3.33 -2.27 8.21
N LEU A 47 -2.22 -2.06 7.50
CA LEU A 47 -0.86 -2.23 8.03
C LEU A 47 -0.20 -0.88 8.36
N PRO A 48 0.61 -0.79 9.44
CA PRO A 48 1.56 0.32 9.61
C PRO A 48 2.45 0.47 8.38
N TYR A 49 2.84 1.70 8.02
CA TYR A 49 3.57 1.97 6.77
C TYR A 49 4.80 1.09 6.59
N THR A 50 5.62 0.91 7.64
CA THR A 50 6.83 0.09 7.57
C THR A 50 6.57 -1.39 7.32
N GLN A 51 5.46 -1.94 7.85
CA GLN A 51 5.03 -3.32 7.58
C GLN A 51 4.41 -3.44 6.19
N ALA A 52 3.63 -2.45 5.76
CA ALA A 52 3.08 -2.39 4.41
C ALA A 52 4.20 -2.34 3.36
N LEU A 53 5.24 -1.52 3.59
CA LEU A 53 6.39 -1.41 2.71
C LEU A 53 7.16 -2.74 2.65
N GLU A 54 7.36 -3.41 3.78
CA GLU A 54 8.00 -4.73 3.82
C GLU A 54 7.20 -5.78 3.02
N LEU A 55 5.88 -5.77 3.14
CA LEU A 55 4.99 -6.62 2.35
C LEU A 55 5.17 -6.38 0.85
N VAL A 56 5.19 -5.11 0.41
CA VAL A 56 5.38 -4.75 -1.00
C VAL A 56 6.76 -5.15 -1.50
N LEU A 57 7.82 -4.91 -0.74
CA LEU A 57 9.18 -5.31 -1.09
C LEU A 57 9.30 -6.83 -1.21
N THR A 58 8.69 -7.57 -0.28
CA THR A 58 8.64 -9.04 -0.33
C THR A 58 7.92 -9.52 -1.58
N PHE A 59 6.74 -8.95 -1.88
CA PHE A 59 5.97 -9.29 -3.07
C PHE A 59 6.75 -9.02 -4.37
N ILE A 60 7.38 -7.83 -4.49
CA ILE A 60 8.23 -7.48 -5.65
C ILE A 60 9.34 -8.51 -5.83
N SER A 61 10.02 -8.88 -4.74
CA SER A 61 11.12 -9.84 -4.77
C SER A 61 10.68 -11.22 -5.30
N CYS A 62 9.46 -11.64 -4.93
CA CYS A 62 8.91 -12.92 -5.35
C CYS A 62 8.34 -12.91 -6.79
N VAL A 63 7.75 -11.80 -7.24
CA VAL A 63 6.85 -11.78 -8.41
C VAL A 63 7.37 -10.90 -9.54
N TYR A 64 8.03 -9.78 -9.24
CA TYR A 64 8.24 -8.71 -10.22
C TYR A 64 9.71 -8.36 -10.48
N GLU A 65 10.61 -8.63 -9.54
CA GLU A 65 12.01 -8.17 -9.59
C GLU A 65 12.76 -8.66 -10.83
N ARG A 66 12.43 -9.85 -11.34
CA ARG A 66 13.04 -10.42 -12.55
C ARG A 66 12.75 -9.60 -13.80
N ASN A 67 11.61 -8.90 -13.82
CA ASN A 67 11.12 -8.14 -14.96
C ASN A 67 11.67 -6.70 -14.98
N LEU A 68 12.36 -6.28 -13.93
CA LEU A 68 12.85 -4.91 -13.81
C LEU A 68 14.00 -4.60 -14.77
N MET A 69 13.98 -3.41 -15.34
CA MET A 69 15.12 -2.85 -16.07
C MET A 69 16.24 -2.43 -15.10
N GLN A 70 17.45 -2.19 -15.62
CA GLN A 70 18.61 -1.86 -14.78
C GLN A 70 18.37 -0.64 -13.87
N GLY A 71 17.84 0.46 -14.42
CA GLY A 71 17.53 1.66 -13.63
C GLY A 71 16.51 1.39 -12.51
N GLN A 72 15.46 0.61 -12.81
CA GLN A 72 14.46 0.21 -11.82
C GLN A 72 15.05 -0.71 -10.74
N ARG A 73 15.94 -1.65 -11.09
CA ARG A 73 16.63 -2.50 -10.09
C ARG A 73 17.50 -1.66 -9.16
N SER A 74 18.25 -0.70 -9.68
CA SER A 74 19.04 0.22 -8.87
C SER A 74 18.16 1.04 -7.93
N LEU A 75 17.03 1.56 -8.42
CA LEU A 75 16.07 2.30 -7.60
C LEU A 75 15.47 1.42 -6.48
N LEU A 76 15.08 0.18 -6.80
CA LEU A 76 14.57 -0.79 -5.81
C LEU A 76 15.62 -1.09 -4.71
N GLN A 77 16.90 -1.21 -5.08
CA GLN A 77 17.98 -1.39 -4.10
C GLN A 77 18.12 -0.19 -3.17
N GLN A 78 17.96 1.02 -3.69
CA GLN A 78 17.99 2.24 -2.88
C GLN A 78 16.79 2.33 -1.94
N VAL A 79 15.60 1.90 -2.36
CA VAL A 79 14.42 1.79 -1.48
C VAL A 79 14.69 0.80 -0.33
N ARG A 80 15.27 -0.37 -0.64
CA ARG A 80 15.65 -1.36 0.40
C ARG A 80 16.69 -0.79 1.37
N ARG A 81 17.65 0.00 0.87
CA ARG A 81 18.64 0.69 1.71
C ARG A 81 17.97 1.71 2.63
N TRP A 82 17.09 2.55 2.10
CA TRP A 82 16.32 3.49 2.91
C TRP A 82 15.48 2.78 3.97
N ARG A 83 14.89 1.63 3.67
CA ARG A 83 14.13 0.84 4.64
C ARG A 83 14.96 0.41 5.86
N ILE A 84 16.26 0.21 5.70
CA ILE A 84 17.21 -0.18 6.76
C ILE A 84 17.76 1.06 7.48
N ASP A 85 18.26 2.02 6.71
CA ASP A 85 19.04 3.15 7.22
C ASP A 85 18.16 4.35 7.64
N GLY A 86 16.97 4.49 7.03
CA GLY A 86 16.06 5.63 7.17
C GLY A 86 16.64 6.95 6.69
N GLY A 87 15.95 8.05 6.98
CA GLY A 87 16.52 9.40 6.89
C GLY A 87 15.99 10.27 5.76
N ASP A 88 15.90 11.57 6.07
CA ASP A 88 15.35 12.62 5.21
C ASP A 88 16.13 12.79 3.89
N PRO A 89 17.48 12.90 3.87
CA PRO A 89 18.22 13.07 2.63
C PRO A 89 18.04 11.90 1.66
N LEU A 90 18.02 10.67 2.18
CA LEU A 90 17.87 9.48 1.35
C LEU A 90 16.49 9.40 0.69
N ARG A 91 15.43 9.94 1.31
CA ARG A 91 14.09 9.98 0.68
C ARG A 91 14.05 10.97 -0.48
N HIS A 92 14.68 12.14 -0.33
CA HIS A 92 14.76 13.15 -1.39
C HIS A 92 15.59 12.63 -2.57
N GLU A 93 16.72 11.97 -2.29
CA GLU A 93 17.51 11.30 -3.33
C GLU A 93 16.72 10.23 -4.08
N LEU A 94 15.87 9.46 -3.38
CA LEU A 94 14.99 8.47 -4.01
C LEU A 94 13.99 9.11 -4.97
N PHE A 95 13.43 10.27 -4.61
CA PHE A 95 12.51 11.00 -5.47
C PHE A 95 13.19 11.50 -6.75
N GLU A 96 14.38 12.10 -6.63
CA GLU A 96 15.17 12.57 -7.79
C GLU A 96 15.57 11.41 -8.72
N GLN A 97 15.93 10.26 -8.14
CA GLN A 97 16.21 9.06 -8.92
C GLN A 97 14.97 8.51 -9.62
N ALA A 98 13.81 8.52 -8.95
CA ALA A 98 12.53 8.13 -9.54
C ALA A 98 12.14 9.03 -10.70
N GLN A 99 12.37 10.34 -10.60
CA GLN A 99 12.17 11.28 -11.71
C GLN A 99 13.06 10.93 -12.90
N THR A 100 14.33 10.59 -12.66
CA THR A 100 15.29 10.21 -13.71
C THR A 100 14.89 8.90 -14.39
N VAL A 101 14.37 7.92 -13.63
CA VAL A 101 13.87 6.63 -14.15
C VAL A 101 12.53 6.80 -14.89
N GLY A 102 11.74 7.82 -14.53
CA GLY A 102 10.40 8.08 -15.05
C GLY A 102 9.30 7.48 -14.17
N PHE A 103 8.13 8.11 -14.09
CA PHE A 103 6.99 7.67 -13.25
C PHE A 103 6.00 6.73 -13.96
N ASP A 104 6.37 6.19 -15.12
CA ASP A 104 5.57 5.26 -15.91
C ASP A 104 5.75 3.79 -15.48
N ASN A 105 6.31 3.54 -14.30
CA ASN A 105 6.59 2.20 -13.80
C ASN A 105 6.35 2.06 -12.28
N PRO A 106 6.08 0.83 -11.79
CA PRO A 106 5.76 0.61 -10.39
C PRO A 106 6.87 0.96 -9.41
N ILE A 107 8.15 0.85 -9.79
CA ILE A 107 9.26 1.09 -8.85
C ILE A 107 9.43 2.59 -8.56
N SER A 108 9.16 3.45 -9.54
CA SER A 108 9.11 4.89 -9.29
C SER A 108 7.91 5.29 -8.41
N CYS A 109 6.76 4.62 -8.53
CA CYS A 109 5.65 4.77 -7.59
C CYS A 109 6.05 4.34 -6.17
N LEU A 110 6.78 3.24 -6.03
CA LEU A 110 7.30 2.78 -4.74
C LEU A 110 8.21 3.84 -4.10
N ALA A 111 9.14 4.40 -4.87
CA ALA A 111 10.03 5.46 -4.40
C ALA A 111 9.25 6.73 -3.98
N LEU A 112 8.19 7.08 -4.71
CA LEU A 112 7.30 8.19 -4.37
C LEU A 112 6.54 7.95 -3.06
N SER A 113 6.08 6.72 -2.83
CA SER A 113 5.47 6.32 -1.55
C SER A 113 6.45 6.55 -0.38
N VAL A 114 7.73 6.20 -0.55
CA VAL A 114 8.78 6.43 0.45
C VAL A 114 9.01 7.92 0.67
N PHE A 115 9.09 8.70 -0.40
CA PHE A 115 9.24 10.15 -0.34
C PHE A 115 8.10 10.82 0.47
N TRP A 116 6.86 10.35 0.31
CA TRP A 116 5.71 10.86 1.06
C TRP A 116 5.49 10.22 2.43
N SER A 117 6.33 9.28 2.85
CA SER A 117 6.08 8.52 4.08
C SER A 117 6.36 9.31 5.36
N GLU A 118 7.27 10.27 5.31
CA GLU A 118 7.67 11.08 6.45
C GLU A 118 8.33 12.40 6.03
N GLY A 119 8.37 13.36 6.96
CA GLY A 119 9.08 14.63 6.81
C GLY A 119 8.51 15.55 5.73
N SER A 120 9.29 16.58 5.40
CA SER A 120 8.90 17.60 4.42
C SER A 120 9.15 17.10 2.99
N MET A 121 8.21 17.40 2.09
CA MET A 121 8.36 17.24 0.64
C MET A 121 9.26 18.31 0.03
N THR A 122 9.50 19.41 0.74
CA THR A 122 10.40 20.47 0.28
C THR A 122 11.79 20.28 0.87
N THR A 123 12.79 20.79 0.15
CA THR A 123 14.17 20.88 0.63
C THR A 123 14.28 21.89 1.78
N ALA A 124 15.37 21.81 2.56
CA ALA A 124 15.53 22.58 3.78
C ALA A 124 15.58 24.11 3.59
N ASP A 125 15.84 24.56 2.37
CA ASP A 125 15.86 25.97 1.94
C ASP A 125 14.48 26.56 1.63
N LEU A 126 13.42 25.72 1.62
CA LEU A 126 12.05 26.12 1.35
C LEU A 126 11.15 25.91 2.57
N GLU A 127 9.97 26.54 2.56
CA GLU A 127 8.95 26.31 3.58
C GLU A 127 8.54 24.83 3.61
N ALA A 128 8.45 24.25 4.81
CA ALA A 128 8.13 22.84 4.98
C ALA A 128 6.70 22.52 4.54
N VAL A 129 6.56 21.57 3.62
CA VAL A 129 5.24 21.08 3.16
C VAL A 129 5.15 19.59 3.43
N TYR A 130 4.16 19.19 4.22
CA TYR A 130 3.99 17.80 4.64
C TYR A 130 2.93 17.08 3.80
N PRO A 131 3.19 15.84 3.37
CA PRO A 131 2.19 15.04 2.68
C PRO A 131 1.09 14.64 3.67
N GLN A 132 -0.11 14.40 3.16
CA GLN A 132 -1.14 13.75 3.95
C GLN A 132 -0.73 12.28 4.19
N PRO A 133 -0.82 11.75 5.43
CA PRO A 133 -0.30 10.41 5.74
C PRO A 133 -0.87 9.27 4.89
N TRP A 134 -2.06 9.45 4.31
CA TRP A 134 -2.67 8.44 3.46
C TRP A 134 -2.10 8.38 2.05
N GLN A 135 -1.42 9.43 1.59
CA GLN A 135 -0.86 9.48 0.23
C GLN A 135 0.22 8.41 0.05
N SER A 136 1.13 8.25 1.03
CA SER A 136 2.17 7.23 0.99
C SER A 136 1.58 5.82 0.94
N LEU A 137 0.51 5.55 1.69
CA LEU A 137 -0.21 4.27 1.68
C LEU A 137 -0.95 4.02 0.37
N ALA A 138 -1.65 5.02 -0.16
CA ALA A 138 -2.35 4.92 -1.44
C ALA A 138 -1.35 4.62 -2.57
N THR A 139 -0.24 5.36 -2.66
CA THR A 139 0.81 5.13 -3.66
C THR A 139 1.48 3.77 -3.52
N LEU A 140 1.57 3.24 -2.30
CA LEU A 140 2.07 1.89 -2.07
C LEU A 140 1.10 0.81 -2.56
N ALA A 141 -0.21 1.02 -2.36
CA ALA A 141 -1.25 0.16 -2.93
C ALA A 141 -1.25 0.24 -4.47
N ASP A 142 -1.11 1.44 -5.04
CA ASP A 142 -1.01 1.66 -6.49
C ASP A 142 0.19 0.92 -7.08
N THR A 143 1.33 0.91 -6.40
CA THR A 143 2.51 0.14 -6.82
C THR A 143 2.17 -1.34 -7.03
N LEU A 144 1.50 -1.96 -6.06
CA LEU A 144 1.07 -3.37 -6.16
C LEU A 144 0.02 -3.58 -7.26
N CYS A 145 -0.98 -2.69 -7.32
CA CYS A 145 -2.01 -2.75 -8.34
C CYS A 145 -1.39 -2.65 -9.74
N LEU A 146 -0.46 -1.72 -9.99
CA LEU A 146 0.23 -1.59 -11.27
C LEU A 146 0.99 -2.88 -11.62
N ILE A 147 1.73 -3.47 -10.68
CA ILE A 147 2.41 -4.75 -10.90
C ILE A 147 1.42 -5.84 -11.31
N LEU A 148 0.31 -5.99 -10.57
CA LEU A 148 -0.70 -7.00 -10.85
C LEU A 148 -1.40 -6.77 -12.19
N HIS A 149 -1.61 -5.52 -12.60
CA HIS A 149 -2.17 -5.19 -13.92
C HIS A 149 -1.24 -5.51 -15.08
N LEU A 150 0.09 -5.48 -14.89
CA LEU A 150 1.04 -5.90 -15.94
C LEU A 150 0.84 -7.36 -16.37
N TYR A 151 0.21 -8.17 -15.51
CA TYR A 151 -0.15 -9.56 -15.81
C TYR A 151 -1.60 -9.73 -16.27
N GLY A 152 -2.35 -8.65 -16.50
CA GLY A 152 -3.78 -8.70 -16.87
C GLY A 152 -4.08 -9.43 -18.18
N GLU A 153 -3.13 -9.44 -19.12
CA GLU A 153 -3.22 -10.21 -20.37
C GLU A 153 -3.04 -11.72 -20.16
N GLN A 154 -2.64 -12.16 -18.96
CA GLN A 154 -2.51 -13.56 -18.55
C GLN A 154 -3.33 -13.81 -17.27
N PRO A 155 -4.67 -13.93 -17.37
CA PRO A 155 -5.55 -13.94 -16.19
C PRO A 155 -5.23 -15.02 -15.16
N GLU A 156 -4.80 -16.21 -15.61
CA GLU A 156 -4.40 -17.29 -14.70
C GLU A 156 -3.15 -16.92 -13.89
N GLN A 157 -2.16 -16.30 -14.55
CA GLN A 157 -0.94 -15.83 -13.89
C GLN A 157 -1.22 -14.65 -12.96
N GLN A 158 -2.07 -13.70 -13.39
CA GLN A 158 -2.52 -12.61 -12.54
C GLN A 158 -3.22 -13.15 -11.28
N MET A 159 -4.15 -14.09 -11.44
CA MET A 159 -4.86 -14.70 -10.31
C MET A 159 -3.90 -15.40 -9.36
N GLN A 160 -2.91 -16.14 -9.87
CA GLN A 160 -1.86 -16.75 -9.07
C GLN A 160 -1.08 -15.71 -8.24
N TYR A 161 -0.73 -14.56 -8.84
CA TYR A 161 0.00 -13.51 -8.12
C TYR A 161 -0.88 -12.73 -7.14
N VAL A 162 -2.17 -12.56 -7.45
CA VAL A 162 -3.16 -12.04 -6.49
C VAL A 162 -3.25 -12.97 -5.28
N GLU A 163 -3.36 -14.28 -5.48
CA GLU A 163 -3.37 -15.27 -4.40
C GLU A 163 -2.07 -15.22 -3.58
N GLN A 164 -0.92 -15.12 -4.25
CA GLN A 164 0.37 -15.00 -3.57
C GLN A 164 0.46 -13.73 -2.72
N PHE A 165 -0.07 -12.61 -3.20
CA PHE A 165 -0.21 -11.38 -2.40
C PHE A 165 -1.07 -11.62 -1.15
N PHE A 166 -2.23 -12.27 -1.30
CA PHE A 166 -3.11 -12.57 -0.18
C PHE A 166 -2.45 -13.45 0.88
N GLN A 167 -1.66 -14.45 0.47
CA GLN A 167 -0.94 -15.32 1.41
C GLN A 167 0.09 -14.52 2.23
N LEU A 168 0.86 -13.63 1.57
CA LEU A 168 1.81 -12.76 2.25
C LEU A 168 1.07 -11.78 3.20
N ALA A 169 -0.01 -11.15 2.73
CA ALA A 169 -0.82 -10.21 3.48
C ALA A 169 -1.42 -10.82 4.76
N TYR A 170 -1.96 -12.04 4.65
CA TYR A 170 -2.56 -12.76 5.77
C TYR A 170 -1.57 -12.95 6.91
N SER A 171 -0.32 -13.30 6.59
CA SER A 171 0.73 -13.50 7.59
C SER A 171 1.04 -12.22 8.38
N GLN A 172 1.02 -11.06 7.72
CA GLN A 172 1.31 -9.76 8.33
C GLN A 172 0.15 -9.27 9.19
N LEU A 173 -1.08 -9.32 8.65
CA LEU A 173 -2.28 -8.85 9.36
C LEU A 173 -2.55 -9.65 10.64
N ARG A 174 -2.31 -10.96 10.63
CA ARG A 174 -2.49 -11.82 11.81
C ARG A 174 -1.48 -11.52 12.94
N GLN A 175 -0.36 -10.90 12.61
CA GLN A 175 0.70 -10.54 13.56
C GLN A 175 0.49 -9.15 14.17
N LEU A 176 -0.53 -8.39 13.76
CA LEU A 176 -0.80 -7.08 14.32
C LEU A 176 -1.20 -7.17 15.80
N PRO A 177 -0.52 -6.42 16.69
CA PRO A 177 -0.98 -6.26 18.05
C PRO A 177 -2.39 -5.65 18.10
N PRO A 178 -3.25 -6.04 19.08
CA PRO A 178 -4.63 -5.54 19.15
C PRO A 178 -4.75 -4.00 19.17
N SER A 179 -3.79 -3.31 19.80
CA SER A 179 -3.76 -1.84 19.82
C SER A 179 -3.47 -1.23 18.44
N GLN A 180 -2.61 -1.87 17.64
CA GLN A 180 -2.32 -1.44 16.27
C GLN A 180 -3.51 -1.74 15.35
N ASP A 181 -4.09 -2.94 15.43
CA ASP A 181 -5.30 -3.29 14.67
C ASP A 181 -6.42 -2.26 14.92
N GLN A 182 -6.74 -1.99 16.18
CA GLN A 182 -7.76 -1.01 16.53
C GLN A 182 -7.42 0.40 16.01
N GLY A 183 -6.16 0.83 16.13
CA GLY A 183 -5.70 2.11 15.59
C GLY A 183 -5.88 2.20 14.07
N ARG A 184 -5.58 1.13 13.34
CA ARG A 184 -5.75 1.05 11.88
C ARG A 184 -7.21 1.01 11.47
N LYS A 185 -8.07 0.32 12.22
CA LYS A 185 -9.53 0.35 12.00
C LYS A 185 -10.08 1.76 12.18
N ASN A 186 -9.68 2.47 13.25
CA ASN A 186 -10.10 3.86 13.50
C ASN A 186 -9.57 4.84 12.43
N TYR A 187 -8.41 4.54 11.85
CA TYR A 187 -7.84 5.32 10.76
C TYR A 187 -8.60 5.12 9.43
N LEU A 188 -8.94 3.86 9.11
CA LEU A 188 -9.57 3.48 7.85
C LEU A 188 -11.06 3.84 7.82
N TYR A 189 -11.79 3.51 8.88
CA TYR A 189 -13.24 3.67 8.95
C TYR A 189 -13.63 5.03 9.53
N HIS A 190 -14.68 5.64 9.00
CA HIS A 190 -15.37 6.69 9.75
C HIS A 190 -15.93 6.07 11.03
N GLU A 191 -15.85 6.79 12.15
CA GLU A 191 -16.68 6.46 13.31
C GLU A 191 -18.13 6.36 12.83
N ALA A 192 -18.77 5.23 13.12
CA ALA A 192 -20.20 5.13 12.92
C ALA A 192 -20.84 6.22 13.77
N THR A 193 -21.34 7.29 13.14
CA THR A 193 -22.29 8.16 13.82
C THR A 193 -23.41 7.24 14.27
N LEU A 194 -23.52 7.05 15.58
CA LEU A 194 -24.73 6.52 16.18
C LEU A 194 -25.81 7.53 15.83
N SER A 195 -26.49 7.33 14.70
CA SER A 195 -27.76 7.98 14.42
C SER A 195 -28.82 7.34 15.31
N GLY A 196 -28.74 7.64 16.61
CA GLY A 196 -29.89 8.00 17.42
C GLY A 196 -29.78 9.52 17.58
N GLU A 197 -30.80 10.31 17.35
CA GLU A 197 -32.15 10.17 17.89
C GLU A 197 -33.22 10.44 16.82
N GLN A 198 -34.39 9.89 17.11
CA GLN A 198 -35.66 10.08 16.42
C GLN A 198 -36.15 11.53 16.49
#